data_AF-A0A535XQ94-F1
#
_entry.id   AF-A0A535XQ94-F1
#
_cell.length_a   1.000
_cell.length_b   1.000
_cell.length_c   1.000
_cell.angle_alpha   90.00
_cell.angle_beta   90.00
_cell.angle_gamma   90.00
#
_symmetry.space_group_name_H-M   'P 1'
#
loop_
_entity.id
_entity.type
_entity.pdbx_description
1 polymer ?
#
loop_
_entity_poly.entity_id
_entity_poly.type
_entity_poly.pdbx_seq_one_letter_code
_entity_poly.pdbx_strand_id
1 'polypeptide(L)'
;MGQVKVRAARRASSSAAMAETMATGPLTRRFCNATHTAGQDWPMIAPSMRIAIIGAGNVGGALGKALAAAGHEVVFGVRDPDSEKAQAASGAAPRSEVTNPADATVDAEVVIFALRWDAVPEIAPGLPEMDGRVVIDAMNRFSGDPARSTAQDLADLLPGAKVVKAFNTTGYENMSTASGRQQKAAMFIAGDHPEANAVAATLAGDLGFQPEDVGGLKNAKPLEEMVKVWLALAERHGRSVAFALSDD
;
A
#
# COMPACT_ATOMS: atom_id res chain seq x y z
N MET A 1 -54.84 36.72 -26.13
CA MET A 1 -54.11 36.32 -24.90
C MET A 1 -53.15 35.19 -25.27
N GLY A 2 -51.85 35.40 -25.09
CA GLY A 2 -50.77 34.68 -25.77
C GLY A 2 -50.51 33.24 -25.33
N GLN A 3 -50.12 32.40 -26.29
CA GLN A 3 -49.53 31.09 -26.03
C GLN A 3 -48.01 31.21 -25.95
N VAL A 4 -47.45 30.87 -24.79
CA VAL A 4 -46.00 30.75 -24.57
C VAL A 4 -45.60 29.30 -24.82
N LYS A 5 -44.85 29.04 -25.90
CA LYS A 5 -44.10 27.79 -26.12
C LYS A 5 -42.84 27.80 -25.26
N VAL A 6 -42.75 26.90 -24.28
CA VAL A 6 -41.49 26.64 -23.57
C VAL A 6 -40.67 25.64 -24.39
N ARG A 7 -39.56 26.11 -24.97
CA ARG A 7 -38.52 25.28 -25.60
C ARG A 7 -37.64 24.66 -24.49
N ALA A 8 -37.53 23.33 -24.46
CA ALA A 8 -36.52 22.64 -23.67
C ALA A 8 -35.13 22.83 -24.30
N ALA A 9 -34.24 23.55 -23.63
CA ALA A 9 -32.82 23.62 -23.98
C ALA A 9 -32.08 22.46 -23.30
N ARG A 10 -31.54 21.52 -24.09
CA ARG A 10 -30.58 20.51 -23.62
C ARG A 10 -29.28 21.23 -23.28
N ARG A 11 -28.84 21.15 -22.01
CA ARG A 11 -27.47 21.50 -21.60
C ARG A 11 -26.55 20.33 -21.98
N ALA A 12 -25.59 20.59 -22.87
CA ALA A 12 -24.45 19.70 -23.07
C ALA A 12 -23.51 19.82 -21.85
N SER A 13 -23.00 18.68 -21.38
CA SER A 13 -22.15 18.54 -20.20
C SER A 13 -20.72 19.01 -20.48
N SER A 14 -20.21 19.85 -19.57
CA SER A 14 -18.88 20.47 -19.57
C SER A 14 -17.75 19.52 -19.09
N SER A 15 -17.83 18.22 -19.32
CA SER A 15 -16.85 17.27 -18.73
C SER A 15 -15.55 17.13 -19.53
N ALA A 16 -15.49 17.63 -20.77
CA ALA A 16 -14.32 17.44 -21.63
C ALA A 16 -13.16 18.43 -21.36
N ALA A 17 -13.44 19.60 -20.75
CA ALA A 17 -12.45 20.66 -20.64
C ALA A 17 -11.53 20.58 -19.40
N MET A 18 -11.75 19.63 -18.49
CA MET A 18 -10.89 19.47 -17.30
C MET A 18 -9.87 18.32 -17.42
N ALA A 19 -9.95 17.51 -18.47
CA ALA A 19 -9.06 16.37 -18.67
C ALA A 19 -7.65 16.76 -19.18
N GLU A 20 -7.45 17.99 -19.63
CA GLU A 20 -6.27 18.35 -20.43
C GLU A 20 -5.13 19.05 -19.67
N THR A 21 -5.21 19.19 -18.34
CA THR A 21 -4.21 19.99 -17.57
C THR A 21 -3.41 19.23 -16.50
N MET A 22 -3.50 17.89 -16.40
CA MET A 22 -2.86 17.14 -15.29
C MET A 22 -1.74 16.13 -15.66
N ALA A 23 -1.13 16.23 -16.84
CA ALA A 23 -0.18 15.22 -17.32
C ALA A 23 1.28 15.73 -17.46
N THR A 24 1.97 16.02 -16.35
CA THR A 24 3.42 16.38 -16.41
C THR A 24 4.32 15.61 -15.44
N GLY A 25 3.89 14.48 -14.89
CA GLY A 25 4.74 13.60 -14.06
C GLY A 25 5.04 12.25 -14.72
N PRO A 26 6.21 11.63 -14.50
CA PRO A 26 6.56 10.33 -15.08
C PRO A 26 5.64 9.19 -14.62
N LEU A 27 5.02 9.30 -13.43
CA LEU A 27 4.07 8.32 -12.90
C LEU A 27 2.66 8.43 -13.52
N THR A 28 2.18 9.63 -13.87
CA THR A 28 0.79 9.82 -14.34
C THR A 28 0.53 9.28 -15.74
N ARG A 29 1.57 9.10 -16.57
CA ARG A 29 1.42 8.46 -17.90
C ARG A 29 1.11 6.97 -17.83
N ARG A 30 1.43 6.27 -16.73
CA ARG A 30 1.20 4.82 -16.58
C ARG A 30 -0.21 4.46 -16.12
N PHE A 31 -0.92 5.37 -15.45
CA PHE A 31 -2.20 5.08 -14.78
C PHE A 31 -3.45 5.72 -15.42
N CYS A 32 -3.31 6.54 -16.47
CA CYS A 32 -4.41 7.35 -16.98
C CYS A 32 -5.43 6.64 -17.90
N ASN A 33 -5.41 5.31 -18.02
CA ASN A 33 -6.24 4.59 -19.00
C ASN A 33 -7.11 3.47 -18.41
N ALA A 34 -7.66 3.65 -17.21
CA ALA A 34 -8.66 2.74 -16.63
C ALA A 34 -9.93 3.50 -16.23
N THR A 35 -10.86 3.66 -17.19
CA THR A 35 -12.25 4.02 -16.88
C THR A 35 -12.87 2.89 -16.06
N HIS A 36 -13.10 3.13 -14.78
CA HIS A 36 -13.68 2.15 -13.85
C HIS A 36 -15.18 1.93 -14.14
N THR A 37 -15.53 0.70 -14.46
CA THR A 37 -16.90 0.15 -14.33
C THR A 37 -16.84 -1.04 -13.38
N ALA A 38 -17.77 -1.10 -12.44
CA ALA A 38 -17.87 -2.18 -11.46
C ALA A 38 -18.06 -3.54 -12.18
N GLY A 39 -17.17 -4.50 -11.87
CA GLY A 39 -17.37 -5.91 -12.20
C GLY A 39 -16.53 -6.53 -13.32
N GLN A 40 -15.33 -6.06 -13.65
CA GLN A 40 -14.44 -6.77 -14.59
C GLN A 40 -12.97 -6.83 -14.16
N ASP A 41 -12.40 -8.01 -14.42
CA ASP A 41 -11.06 -8.53 -14.18
C ASP A 41 -9.92 -7.49 -14.09
N TRP A 42 -9.15 -7.60 -13.00
CA TRP A 42 -7.90 -6.86 -12.80
C TRP A 42 -6.88 -7.28 -13.88
N PRO A 43 -6.21 -6.34 -14.57
CA PRO A 43 -5.25 -6.69 -15.62
C PRO A 43 -4.14 -7.57 -15.03
N MET A 44 -3.91 -8.72 -15.68
CA MET A 44 -3.08 -9.83 -15.18
C MET A 44 -1.60 -9.50 -14.93
N ILE A 45 -1.09 -8.33 -15.31
CA ILE A 45 0.27 -7.86 -14.97
C ILE A 45 0.27 -6.32 -14.94
N ALA A 46 0.24 -5.71 -13.76
CA ALA A 46 0.69 -4.33 -13.60
C ALA A 46 2.17 -4.24 -14.00
N PRO A 47 2.65 -3.14 -14.61
CA PRO A 47 4.07 -3.01 -14.91
C PRO A 47 4.89 -3.26 -13.64
N SER A 48 5.95 -4.08 -13.76
CA SER A 48 6.86 -4.35 -12.65
C SER A 48 7.34 -3.04 -12.02
N MET A 49 7.39 -3.02 -10.68
CA MET A 49 7.77 -1.87 -9.87
C MET A 49 9.02 -2.22 -9.08
N ARG A 50 9.89 -1.23 -8.84
CA ARG A 50 11.00 -1.35 -7.90
C ARG A 50 10.57 -0.93 -6.51
N ILE A 51 10.58 -1.87 -5.56
CA ILE A 51 10.01 -1.70 -4.22
C ILE A 51 11.10 -1.85 -3.17
N ALA A 52 11.33 -0.80 -2.37
CA ALA A 52 12.15 -0.90 -1.17
C ALA A 52 11.30 -1.39 -0.01
N ILE A 53 11.77 -2.39 0.74
CA ILE A 53 11.13 -2.84 1.98
C ILE A 53 12.09 -2.59 3.13
N ILE A 54 11.74 -1.64 3.99
CA ILE A 54 12.51 -1.31 5.18
C ILE A 54 12.13 -2.30 6.28
N GLY A 55 13.07 -3.18 6.61
CA GLY A 55 12.89 -4.29 7.55
C GLY A 55 12.70 -5.65 6.87
N ALA A 56 13.55 -6.62 7.24
CA ALA A 56 13.47 -8.02 6.81
C ALA A 56 12.86 -8.93 7.90
N GLY A 57 11.91 -8.41 8.68
CA GLY A 57 11.17 -9.17 9.68
C GLY A 57 10.14 -10.12 9.06
N ASN A 58 9.25 -10.70 9.88
CA ASN A 58 8.22 -11.61 9.36
C ASN A 58 7.34 -10.95 8.30
N VAL A 59 6.85 -9.73 8.57
CA VAL A 59 6.02 -8.97 7.62
C VAL A 59 6.82 -8.59 6.37
N GLY A 60 7.97 -7.92 6.55
CA GLY A 60 8.80 -7.49 5.43
C GLY A 60 9.27 -8.63 4.55
N GLY A 61 9.77 -9.73 5.13
CA GLY A 61 10.18 -10.92 4.38
C GLY A 61 9.03 -11.60 3.64
N ALA A 62 7.84 -11.70 4.25
CA ALA A 62 6.67 -12.28 3.59
C ALA A 62 6.16 -11.38 2.44
N LEU A 63 6.11 -10.07 2.65
CA LEU A 63 5.77 -9.10 1.59
C LEU A 63 6.79 -9.16 0.46
N GLY A 64 8.08 -9.10 0.76
CA GLY A 64 9.13 -9.13 -0.26
C GLY A 64 9.11 -10.42 -1.07
N LYS A 65 8.92 -11.57 -0.42
CA LYS A 65 8.74 -12.85 -1.13
C LYS A 65 7.51 -12.83 -2.03
N ALA A 66 6.38 -12.34 -1.54
CA ALA A 66 5.13 -12.34 -2.29
C ALA A 66 5.18 -11.36 -3.48
N LEU A 67 5.71 -10.16 -3.28
CA LEU A 67 5.87 -9.13 -4.32
C LEU A 67 6.87 -9.55 -5.40
N ALA A 68 7.99 -10.15 -5.00
CA ALA A 68 8.95 -10.73 -5.92
C ALA A 68 8.34 -11.85 -6.78
N ALA A 69 7.52 -12.72 -6.16
CA ALA A 69 6.80 -13.78 -6.86
C ALA A 69 5.73 -13.22 -7.82
N ALA A 70 5.11 -12.08 -7.48
CA ALA A 70 4.20 -11.35 -8.34
C ALA A 70 4.90 -10.60 -9.50
N GLY A 71 6.24 -10.56 -9.51
CA GLY A 71 7.02 -10.01 -10.63
C GLY A 71 7.62 -8.63 -10.38
N HIS A 72 7.54 -8.08 -9.16
CA HIS A 72 8.20 -6.83 -8.79
C HIS A 72 9.67 -7.05 -8.45
N GLU A 73 10.47 -5.99 -8.54
CA GLU A 73 11.85 -5.97 -8.05
C GLU A 73 11.84 -5.52 -6.59
N VAL A 74 12.49 -6.27 -5.70
CA VAL A 74 12.45 -6.00 -4.25
C VAL A 74 13.84 -5.73 -3.71
N VAL A 75 14.02 -4.61 -3.01
CA VAL A 75 15.26 -4.31 -2.30
C VAL A 75 14.99 -4.15 -0.82
N PHE A 76 15.55 -5.05 0.00
CA PHE A 76 15.42 -4.98 1.45
C PHE A 76 16.40 -3.96 2.02
N GLY A 77 15.88 -2.94 2.71
CA GLY A 77 16.65 -2.01 3.51
C GLY A 77 16.72 -2.48 4.95
N VAL A 78 17.91 -2.87 5.43
CA VAL A 78 18.12 -3.38 6.80
C VAL A 78 19.35 -2.73 7.45
N ARG A 79 19.37 -2.70 8.78
CA ARG A 79 20.51 -2.13 9.53
C ARG A 79 21.81 -2.91 9.32
N ASP A 80 21.71 -4.24 9.20
CA ASP A 80 22.84 -5.15 9.01
C ASP A 80 22.56 -6.07 7.81
N PRO A 81 23.03 -5.68 6.60
CA PRO A 81 22.82 -6.45 5.37
C PRO A 81 23.47 -7.83 5.41
N ASP A 82 24.54 -8.01 6.18
CA ASP A 82 25.29 -9.28 6.27
C ASP A 82 24.66 -10.26 7.27
N SER A 83 23.67 -9.82 8.04
CA SER A 83 22.98 -10.70 8.99
C SER A 83 22.29 -11.88 8.29
N GLU A 84 22.38 -13.07 8.89
CA GLU A 84 21.74 -14.30 8.37
C GLU A 84 20.25 -14.11 8.06
N LYS A 85 19.56 -13.35 8.91
CA LYS A 85 18.13 -13.06 8.74
C LYS A 85 17.86 -12.24 7.48
N ALA A 86 18.68 -11.24 7.20
CA ALA A 86 18.50 -10.39 6.04
C ALA A 86 18.80 -11.16 4.74
N GLN A 87 19.88 -11.94 4.76
CA GLN A 87 20.25 -12.83 3.66
C GLN A 87 19.19 -13.92 3.41
N ALA A 88 18.60 -14.48 4.47
CA ALA A 88 17.52 -15.46 4.35
C ALA A 88 16.24 -14.85 3.73
N ALA A 89 15.89 -13.62 4.12
CA ALA A 89 14.72 -12.93 3.55
C ALA A 89 14.92 -12.65 2.06
N SER A 90 16.08 -12.14 1.66
CA SER A 90 16.42 -11.91 0.25
C SER A 90 16.53 -13.22 -0.54
N GLY A 91 17.25 -14.22 -0.03
CA GLY A 91 17.39 -15.52 -0.70
C GLY A 91 16.06 -16.25 -0.93
N ALA A 92 15.02 -15.96 -0.14
CA ALA A 92 13.68 -16.52 -0.32
C ALA A 92 12.82 -15.78 -1.37
N ALA A 93 13.25 -14.60 -1.83
CA ALA A 93 12.53 -13.74 -2.76
C ALA A 93 13.30 -13.62 -4.09
N PRO A 94 12.73 -14.08 -5.23
CA PRO A 94 13.40 -13.98 -6.53
C PRO A 94 13.62 -12.51 -6.92
N ARG A 95 14.70 -12.19 -7.65
CA ARG A 95 15.01 -10.79 -8.06
C ARG A 95 14.99 -9.82 -6.88
N SER A 96 15.54 -10.26 -5.74
CA SER A 96 15.68 -9.40 -4.58
C SER A 96 17.13 -9.19 -4.18
N GLU A 97 17.37 -8.02 -3.58
CA GLU A 97 18.66 -7.61 -3.05
C GLU A 97 18.48 -7.14 -1.60
N VAL A 98 19.59 -7.04 -0.86
CA VAL A 98 19.61 -6.52 0.50
C VAL A 98 20.73 -5.51 0.64
N THR A 99 20.42 -4.35 1.22
CA THR A 99 21.37 -3.26 1.49
C THR A 99 20.90 -2.42 2.68
N ASN A 100 21.57 -1.30 2.99
CA ASN A 100 21.14 -0.38 4.03
C ASN A 100 19.87 0.41 3.60
N PRO A 101 19.09 0.97 4.54
CA PRO A 101 17.84 1.65 4.22
C PRO A 101 17.97 2.83 3.26
N ALA A 102 19.05 3.61 3.35
CA ALA A 102 19.26 4.76 2.46
C ALA A 102 19.42 4.29 1.01
N ASP A 103 20.35 3.37 0.77
CA ASP A 103 20.64 2.85 -0.58
C ASP A 103 19.46 2.08 -1.18
N ALA A 104 18.70 1.34 -0.35
CA ALA A 104 17.52 0.61 -0.82
C ALA A 104 16.47 1.56 -1.44
N THR A 105 16.36 2.78 -0.90
CA THR A 105 15.29 3.73 -1.26
C THR A 105 15.61 4.69 -2.40
N VAL A 106 16.88 4.83 -2.81
CA VAL A 106 17.31 5.81 -3.84
C VAL A 106 16.48 5.70 -5.12
N ASP A 107 16.39 4.49 -5.70
CA ASP A 107 15.69 4.26 -6.96
C ASP A 107 14.33 3.55 -6.77
N ALA A 108 13.80 3.51 -5.55
CA ALA A 108 12.57 2.78 -5.26
C ALA A 108 11.35 3.59 -5.73
N GLU A 109 10.44 3.01 -6.53
CA GLU A 109 9.16 3.63 -6.88
C GLU A 109 8.20 3.66 -5.69
N VAL A 110 8.27 2.60 -4.86
CA VAL A 110 7.48 2.44 -3.63
C VAL A 110 8.40 2.06 -2.48
N VAL A 111 8.20 2.68 -1.32
CA VAL A 111 8.91 2.31 -0.08
C VAL A 111 7.90 1.75 0.91
N ILE A 112 8.11 0.52 1.39
CA ILE A 112 7.27 -0.13 2.39
C ILE A 112 8.02 -0.17 3.73
N PHE A 113 7.44 0.42 4.77
CA PHE A 113 7.94 0.29 6.14
C PHE A 113 7.30 -0.92 6.80
N ALA A 114 8.11 -1.96 7.07
CA ALA A 114 7.68 -3.24 7.63
C ALA A 114 8.53 -3.66 8.85
N LEU A 115 8.76 -2.69 9.75
CA LEU A 115 9.54 -2.84 10.97
C LEU A 115 8.73 -2.44 12.20
N ARG A 116 9.34 -2.50 13.39
CA ARG A 116 8.72 -1.92 14.57
C ARG A 116 8.89 -0.41 14.55
N TRP A 117 7.86 0.31 15.00
CA TRP A 117 7.87 1.77 15.00
C TRP A 117 9.06 2.39 15.72
N ASP A 118 9.53 1.78 16.82
CA ASP A 118 10.59 2.32 17.67
C ASP A 118 11.92 2.55 16.93
N ALA A 119 12.16 1.86 15.82
CA ALA A 119 13.35 2.06 15.00
C ALA A 119 13.17 3.11 13.88
N VAL A 120 11.95 3.56 13.59
CA VAL A 120 11.68 4.51 12.49
C VAL A 120 12.32 5.88 12.72
N PRO A 121 12.23 6.51 13.92
CA PRO A 121 12.83 7.82 14.16
C PRO A 121 14.36 7.85 13.98
N GLU A 122 15.04 6.72 14.16
CA GLU A 122 16.49 6.61 13.94
C GLU A 122 16.85 6.43 12.45
N ILE A 123 15.97 5.78 11.67
CA ILE A 123 16.21 5.46 10.26
C ILE A 123 15.78 6.60 9.34
N ALA A 124 14.59 7.17 9.56
CA ALA A 124 13.97 8.15 8.67
C ALA A 124 14.87 9.35 8.33
N PRO A 125 15.64 9.94 9.28
CA PRO A 125 16.53 11.07 8.97
C PRO A 125 17.69 10.73 8.02
N GLY A 126 18.05 9.44 7.90
CA GLY A 126 19.12 8.99 7.00
C GLY A 126 18.65 8.61 5.61
N LEU A 127 17.34 8.68 5.34
CA LEU A 127 16.78 8.37 4.04
C LEU A 127 16.92 9.55 3.07
N PRO A 128 17.00 9.31 1.75
CA PRO A 128 16.92 10.37 0.74
C PRO A 128 15.57 11.09 0.79
N GLU A 129 15.47 12.21 0.09
CA GLU A 129 14.21 12.96 -0.05
C GLU A 129 13.09 12.08 -0.61
N MET A 130 11.91 12.16 0.03
CA MET A 130 10.75 11.33 -0.29
C MET A 130 9.64 12.11 -1.02
N ASP A 131 9.94 13.30 -1.53
CA ASP A 131 8.97 14.17 -2.20
C ASP A 131 8.25 13.45 -3.34
N GLY A 132 6.93 13.36 -3.22
CA GLY A 132 6.06 12.69 -4.18
C GLY A 132 6.16 11.16 -4.20
N ARG A 133 7.04 10.55 -3.40
CA ARG A 133 7.23 9.10 -3.30
C ARG A 133 6.02 8.44 -2.65
N VAL A 134 5.61 7.28 -3.15
CA VAL A 134 4.62 6.45 -2.46
C VAL A 134 5.30 5.71 -1.30
N VAL A 135 4.83 5.97 -0.09
CA VAL A 135 5.34 5.32 1.12
C VAL A 135 4.21 4.53 1.78
N ILE A 136 4.36 3.21 1.89
CA ILE A 136 3.37 2.33 2.49
C ILE A 136 3.80 1.98 3.92
N ASP A 137 2.97 2.34 4.89
CA ASP A 137 3.11 1.95 6.28
C ASP A 137 2.38 0.63 6.57
N ALA A 138 3.15 -0.44 6.74
CA ALA A 138 2.67 -1.77 7.13
C ALA A 138 2.85 -2.08 8.63
N MET A 139 3.19 -1.07 9.43
CA MET A 139 3.48 -1.22 10.86
C MET A 139 2.18 -1.20 11.68
N ASN A 140 2.28 -1.43 12.98
CA ASN A 140 1.17 -1.23 13.92
C ASN A 140 1.70 -0.62 15.22
N ARG A 141 0.97 0.35 15.79
CA ARG A 141 1.36 0.97 17.05
C ARG A 141 0.98 0.10 18.25
N PHE A 142 1.98 -0.58 18.80
CA PHE A 142 1.86 -1.32 20.08
C PHE A 142 2.43 -0.55 21.29
N SER A 143 3.17 0.54 21.05
CA SER A 143 3.75 1.42 22.08
C SER A 143 3.87 2.86 21.56
N GLY A 144 4.05 3.82 22.47
CA GLY A 144 4.11 5.26 22.15
C GLY A 144 2.77 5.97 22.33
N ASP A 145 2.59 7.12 21.68
CA ASP A 145 1.35 7.91 21.76
C ASP A 145 0.17 7.15 21.14
N PRO A 146 -0.85 6.75 21.93
CA PRO A 146 -1.99 6.02 21.41
C PRO A 146 -2.94 6.89 20.58
N ALA A 147 -2.84 8.22 20.62
CA ALA A 147 -3.72 9.14 19.91
C ALA A 147 -3.43 9.21 18.40
N ARG A 148 -2.22 8.82 17.98
CA ARG A 148 -1.76 8.90 16.59
C ARG A 148 -1.39 7.53 16.04
N SER A 149 -1.59 7.35 14.74
CA SER A 149 -1.16 6.15 14.00
C SER A 149 0.33 6.24 13.59
N THR A 150 0.96 5.10 13.29
CA THR A 150 2.29 5.08 12.68
C THR A 150 2.34 5.81 11.35
N ALA A 151 1.26 5.77 10.57
CA ALA A 151 1.22 6.42 9.27
C ALA A 151 1.22 7.95 9.39
N GLN A 152 0.48 8.51 10.36
CA GLN A 152 0.46 9.95 10.62
C GLN A 152 1.83 10.46 11.10
N ASP A 153 2.47 9.74 12.01
CA ASP A 153 3.81 10.13 12.48
C ASP A 153 4.87 9.95 11.39
N LEU A 154 4.72 8.94 10.53
CA LEU A 154 5.60 8.73 9.38
C LEU A 154 5.47 9.88 8.37
N ALA A 155 4.25 10.38 8.14
CA ALA A 155 4.03 11.54 7.26
C ALA A 155 4.71 12.82 7.78
N ASP A 156 4.76 13.01 9.11
CA ASP A 156 5.48 14.12 9.71
C ASP A 156 7.01 13.96 9.60
N LEU A 157 7.52 12.72 9.66
CA LEU A 157 8.95 12.41 9.55
C LEU A 157 9.48 12.43 8.11
N LEU A 158 8.61 12.18 7.12
CA LEU A 158 8.95 12.12 5.70
C LEU A 158 8.14 13.18 4.94
N PRO A 159 8.46 14.48 5.11
CA PRO A 159 7.73 15.54 4.44
C PRO A 159 7.74 15.33 2.93
N GLY A 160 6.61 15.62 2.28
CA GLY A 160 6.42 15.44 0.84
C GLY A 160 6.12 14.01 0.38
N ALA A 161 6.32 13.00 1.23
CA ALA A 161 5.91 11.63 0.93
C ALA A 161 4.39 11.48 0.86
N LYS A 162 3.92 10.65 -0.07
CA LYS A 162 2.51 10.24 -0.17
C LYS A 162 2.31 8.98 0.67
N VAL A 163 2.09 9.18 1.97
CA VAL A 163 1.97 8.08 2.94
C VAL A 163 0.61 7.40 2.82
N VAL A 164 0.63 6.06 2.83
CA VAL A 164 -0.54 5.18 2.75
C VAL A 164 -0.42 4.08 3.81
N LYS A 165 -1.48 3.84 4.56
CA LYS A 165 -1.61 2.68 5.45
C LYS A 165 -2.12 1.48 4.67
N ALA A 166 -1.40 0.36 4.69
CA ALA A 166 -1.85 -0.92 4.11
C ALA A 166 -1.08 -2.10 4.72
N PHE A 167 -1.50 -3.34 4.46
CA PHE A 167 -0.83 -4.58 4.90
C PHE A 167 -0.73 -4.79 6.43
N ASN A 168 -1.36 -3.94 7.24
CA ASN A 168 -1.22 -3.97 8.70
C ASN A 168 -2.33 -4.76 9.42
N THR A 169 -3.46 -5.02 8.77
CA THR A 169 -4.71 -5.53 9.39
C THR A 169 -4.79 -7.06 9.44
N THR A 170 -3.70 -7.75 9.12
CA THR A 170 -3.63 -9.21 8.98
C THR A 170 -2.23 -9.72 9.34
N GLY A 171 -2.09 -11.02 9.57
CA GLY A 171 -0.81 -11.68 9.77
C GLY A 171 0.00 -11.81 8.49
N TYR A 172 1.33 -11.90 8.64
CA TYR A 172 2.26 -12.09 7.53
C TYR A 172 2.04 -13.41 6.78
N GLU A 173 1.43 -14.39 7.45
CA GLU A 173 1.04 -15.69 6.89
C GLU A 173 0.09 -15.55 5.70
N ASN A 174 -0.71 -14.48 5.68
CA ASN A 174 -1.68 -14.22 4.62
C ASN A 174 -1.05 -13.55 3.38
N MET A 175 0.15 -12.97 3.48
CA MET A 175 0.76 -12.20 2.38
C MET A 175 1.13 -13.06 1.16
N SER A 176 1.47 -14.33 1.36
CA SER A 176 1.77 -15.27 0.27
C SER A 176 0.66 -16.26 -0.03
N THR A 177 -0.47 -16.20 0.70
CA THR A 177 -1.55 -17.19 0.60
C THR A 177 -2.91 -16.57 0.23
N ALA A 178 -3.01 -15.24 0.16
CA ALA A 178 -4.27 -14.55 -0.14
C ALA A 178 -4.88 -14.97 -1.48
N SER A 179 -4.07 -15.20 -2.52
CA SER A 179 -4.52 -15.65 -3.85
C SER A 179 -5.18 -17.04 -3.87
N GLY A 180 -4.92 -17.90 -2.88
CA GLY A 180 -5.46 -19.26 -2.81
C GLY A 180 -6.80 -19.37 -2.08
N ARG A 181 -7.38 -18.25 -1.60
CA ARG A 181 -8.59 -18.27 -0.78
C ARG A 181 -9.85 -18.34 -1.65
N GLN A 182 -10.86 -19.09 -1.18
CA GLN A 182 -12.17 -19.15 -1.83
C GLN A 182 -12.89 -17.80 -1.76
N GLN A 183 -12.87 -17.16 -0.60
CA GLN A 183 -13.28 -15.76 -0.43
C GLN A 183 -12.03 -14.90 -0.24
N LYS A 184 -11.88 -13.87 -1.07
CA LYS A 184 -10.73 -12.98 -1.02
C LYS A 184 -10.65 -12.29 0.34
N ALA A 185 -9.45 -12.27 0.92
CA ALA A 185 -9.19 -11.48 2.11
C ALA A 185 -9.20 -9.99 1.75
N ALA A 186 -9.87 -9.18 2.54
CA ALA A 186 -9.89 -7.73 2.40
C ALA A 186 -8.53 -7.15 2.82
N MET A 187 -7.98 -6.25 2.00
CA MET A 187 -6.83 -5.42 2.33
C MET A 187 -7.27 -3.96 2.42
N PHE A 188 -7.39 -3.46 3.64
CA PHE A 188 -7.83 -2.09 3.87
C PHE A 188 -6.70 -1.10 3.66
N ILE A 189 -7.03 0.01 2.99
CA ILE A 189 -6.08 1.04 2.54
C ILE A 189 -6.57 2.39 3.01
N ALA A 190 -5.68 3.20 3.62
CA ALA A 190 -6.03 4.56 4.02
C ALA A 190 -4.89 5.54 3.71
N GLY A 191 -5.21 6.64 3.02
CA GLY A 191 -4.25 7.67 2.66
C GLY A 191 -4.92 8.89 2.01
N ASP A 192 -4.25 10.04 2.06
CA ASP A 192 -4.82 11.32 1.58
C ASP A 192 -4.57 11.57 0.08
N HIS A 193 -3.83 10.69 -0.59
CA HIS A 193 -3.45 10.79 -1.99
C HIS A 193 -4.08 9.63 -2.79
N PRO A 194 -5.17 9.85 -3.53
CA PRO A 194 -5.86 8.79 -4.26
C PRO A 194 -4.97 7.98 -5.21
N GLU A 195 -3.99 8.63 -5.84
CA GLU A 195 -3.01 7.97 -6.71
C GLU A 195 -2.05 7.03 -5.94
N ALA A 196 -1.71 7.37 -4.69
CA ALA A 196 -0.88 6.52 -3.86
C ALA A 196 -1.69 5.34 -3.29
N ASN A 197 -2.95 5.59 -2.93
CA ASN A 197 -3.88 4.53 -2.52
C ASN A 197 -4.08 3.51 -3.65
N ALA A 198 -4.19 3.97 -4.90
CA ALA A 198 -4.31 3.10 -6.07
C ALA A 198 -3.06 2.22 -6.28
N VAL A 199 -1.86 2.74 -6.00
CA VAL A 199 -0.62 1.94 -6.02
C VAL A 199 -0.65 0.87 -4.93
N ALA A 200 -1.03 1.21 -3.69
CA ALA A 200 -1.17 0.23 -2.62
C ALA A 200 -2.24 -0.83 -2.93
N ALA A 201 -3.35 -0.43 -3.55
CA ALA A 201 -4.42 -1.32 -4.00
C ALA A 201 -3.94 -2.28 -5.08
N THR A 202 -3.13 -1.79 -6.02
CA THR A 202 -2.50 -2.62 -7.06
C THR A 202 -1.60 -3.68 -6.43
N LEU A 203 -0.68 -3.27 -5.56
CA LEU A 203 0.21 -4.21 -4.86
C LEU A 203 -0.57 -5.24 -4.03
N ALA A 204 -1.65 -4.82 -3.34
CA ALA A 204 -2.50 -5.73 -2.60
C ALA A 204 -3.22 -6.74 -3.51
N GLY A 205 -3.74 -6.27 -4.65
CA GLY A 205 -4.37 -7.10 -5.68
C GLY A 205 -3.39 -8.11 -6.29
N ASP A 206 -2.15 -7.70 -6.54
CA ASP A 206 -1.08 -8.56 -7.08
C ASP A 206 -0.72 -9.70 -6.09
N LEU A 207 -0.91 -9.48 -4.78
CA LEU A 207 -0.77 -10.53 -3.76
C LEU A 207 -2.04 -11.39 -3.59
N GLY A 208 -3.13 -11.05 -4.28
CA GLY A 208 -4.41 -11.76 -4.26
C GLY A 208 -5.41 -11.28 -3.21
N PHE A 209 -5.17 -10.14 -2.56
CA PHE A 209 -6.18 -9.52 -1.70
C PHE A 209 -7.27 -8.82 -2.51
N GLN A 210 -8.42 -8.59 -1.88
CA GLN A 210 -9.42 -7.63 -2.34
C GLN A 210 -9.11 -6.27 -1.71
N PRO A 211 -8.59 -5.29 -2.47
CA PRO A 211 -8.27 -3.98 -1.91
C PRO A 211 -9.53 -3.18 -1.59
N GLU A 212 -9.53 -2.54 -0.42
CA GLU A 212 -10.64 -1.74 0.09
C GLU A 212 -10.13 -0.38 0.58
N ASP A 213 -10.35 0.68 -0.21
CA ASP A 213 -9.98 2.04 0.18
C ASP A 213 -10.99 2.59 1.20
N VAL A 214 -10.54 2.79 2.43
CA VAL A 214 -11.35 3.35 3.53
C VAL A 214 -11.23 4.86 3.65
N GLY A 215 -10.58 5.53 2.69
CA GLY A 215 -10.44 6.98 2.59
C GLY A 215 -9.16 7.53 3.20
N GLY A 216 -9.23 8.77 3.72
CA GLY A 216 -8.06 9.54 4.15
C GLY A 216 -7.20 8.92 5.26
N LEU A 217 -5.98 9.43 5.42
CA LEU A 217 -4.96 8.94 6.36
C LEU A 217 -5.42 8.97 7.82
N LYS A 218 -6.41 9.81 8.14
CA LYS A 218 -7.12 9.80 9.45
C LYS A 218 -7.66 8.43 9.85
N ASN A 219 -7.95 7.55 8.88
CA ASN A 219 -8.46 6.20 9.11
C ASN A 219 -7.37 5.15 9.35
N ALA A 220 -6.08 5.53 9.24
CA ALA A 220 -4.96 4.64 9.59
C ALA A 220 -5.02 4.16 11.04
N LYS A 221 -5.45 5.02 11.98
CA LYS A 221 -5.58 4.64 13.39
C LYS A 221 -6.63 3.53 13.61
N PRO A 222 -7.87 3.65 13.11
CA PRO A 222 -8.82 2.54 13.08
C PRO A 222 -8.25 1.23 12.49
N LEU A 223 -7.47 1.30 11.40
CA LEU A 223 -6.85 0.11 10.81
C LEU A 223 -5.82 -0.54 11.75
N GLU A 224 -5.05 0.25 12.49
CA GLU A 224 -4.15 -0.29 13.51
C GLU A 224 -4.88 -0.90 14.70
N GLU A 225 -6.03 -0.35 15.09
CA GLU A 225 -6.86 -0.96 16.14
C GLU A 225 -7.49 -2.28 15.66
N MET A 226 -7.80 -2.39 14.37
CA MET A 226 -8.35 -3.60 13.78
C MET A 226 -7.37 -4.78 13.83
N VAL A 227 -6.05 -4.55 13.86
CA VAL A 227 -5.08 -5.64 14.06
C VAL A 227 -5.27 -6.33 15.42
N LYS A 228 -5.78 -5.61 16.44
CA LYS A 228 -6.04 -6.18 17.76
C LYS A 228 -7.23 -7.14 17.72
N VAL A 229 -8.24 -6.81 16.93
CA VAL A 229 -9.35 -7.72 16.63
C VAL A 229 -8.83 -8.95 15.89
N TRP A 230 -7.97 -8.76 14.89
CA TRP A 230 -7.34 -9.87 14.17
C TRP A 230 -6.52 -10.78 15.10
N LEU A 231 -5.72 -10.22 16.02
CA LEU A 231 -4.94 -10.98 17.00
C LEU A 231 -5.85 -11.86 17.87
N ALA A 232 -6.94 -11.32 18.39
CA ALA A 232 -7.91 -12.08 19.19
C ALA A 232 -8.59 -13.21 18.39
N LEU A 233 -8.86 -12.99 17.10
CA LEU A 233 -9.37 -14.04 16.21
C LEU A 233 -8.30 -15.09 15.91
N ALA A 234 -7.05 -14.68 15.70
CA ALA A 234 -5.95 -15.57 15.38
C ALA A 234 -5.64 -16.55 16.51
N GLU A 235 -5.81 -16.14 17.78
CA GLU A 235 -5.71 -17.03 18.94
C GLU A 235 -6.73 -18.17 18.93
N ARG A 236 -7.91 -17.94 18.33
CA ARG A 236 -9.03 -18.90 18.31
C ARG A 236 -9.08 -19.72 17.04
N HIS A 237 -8.75 -19.12 15.91
CA HIS A 237 -8.96 -19.67 14.57
C HIS A 237 -7.67 -19.93 13.81
N GLY A 238 -6.51 -19.63 14.42
CA GLY A 238 -5.21 -19.70 13.77
C GLY A 238 -4.86 -18.45 12.98
N ARG A 239 -3.57 -18.29 12.69
CA ARG A 239 -3.00 -17.05 12.13
C ARG A 239 -3.27 -16.85 10.63
N SER A 240 -3.91 -17.81 9.96
CA SER A 240 -4.39 -17.66 8.58
C SER A 240 -5.80 -17.06 8.49
N VAL A 241 -6.44 -16.74 9.62
CA VAL A 241 -7.69 -15.97 9.63
C VAL A 241 -7.46 -14.60 8.99
N ALA A 242 -8.45 -14.11 8.25
CA ALA A 242 -8.43 -12.79 7.62
C ALA A 242 -9.87 -12.28 7.51
N PHE A 243 -10.03 -10.95 7.44
CA PHE A 243 -11.32 -10.33 7.16
C PHE A 243 -11.67 -10.48 5.68
N ALA A 244 -12.96 -10.54 5.37
CA ALA A 244 -13.49 -10.45 4.02
C ALA A 244 -14.78 -9.63 4.08
N LEU A 245 -15.07 -8.89 3.01
CA LEU A 245 -16.37 -8.25 2.84
C LEU A 245 -17.33 -9.23 2.14
N SER A 246 -18.58 -9.20 2.57
CA SER A 246 -19.67 -9.94 1.93
C SER A 246 -20.27 -9.06 0.84
N ASP A 247 -20.59 -9.68 -0.30
CA ASP A 247 -21.31 -9.02 -1.40
C ASP A 247 -22.85 -9.15 -1.27
N ASP A 248 -23.32 -9.92 -0.27
CA ASP A 248 -24.72 -10.22 0.04
C ASP A 248 -25.36 -9.28 1.06
#